data_AF-A0A517WFI0-F1
#
_entry.id   AF-A0A517WFI0-F1
#
_cell.length_a   1.000
_cell.length_b   1.000
_cell.length_c   1.000
_cell.angle_alpha   90.00
_cell.angle_beta   90.00
_cell.angle_gamma   90.00
#
_symmetry.space_group_name_H-M   'P 1'
#
loop_
_entity.id
_entity.type
_entity.pdbx_description
1 polymer ?
#
loop_
_entity_poly.entity_id
_entity_poly.type
_entity_poly.pdbx_seq_one_letter_code
_entity_poly.pdbx_strand_id
1 'polypeptide(L)'
;MNITFGDHVRVLSTPETDERGFAGKSGQVYRETMPSVTDVEVIGEAREDHALNVFMEDLDADLWFAPDLLELIDHAAGTEIRIGNRKAVRRVVGSWEESDSLPTKKWWQFWR
;
A
#
# COMPACT_ATOMS: atom_id res chain seq x y z
N MET A 1 10.78 -1.08 11.92
CA MET A 1 9.64 -1.75 11.27
C MET A 1 9.71 -1.40 9.79
N ASN A 2 9.45 -2.35 8.89
CA ASN A 2 9.47 -2.09 7.45
C ASN A 2 8.05 -1.73 7.00
N ILE A 3 7.88 -0.61 6.29
CA ILE A 3 6.62 -0.24 5.66
C ILE A 3 6.40 -1.14 4.45
N THR A 4 5.19 -1.66 4.26
CA THR A 4 4.86 -2.66 3.25
C THR A 4 3.54 -2.35 2.53
N PHE A 5 3.33 -2.99 1.39
CA PHE A 5 2.07 -2.92 0.63
C PHE A 5 0.85 -3.03 1.55
N GLY A 6 -0.05 -2.05 1.51
CA GLY A 6 -1.32 -1.92 2.24
C GLY A 6 -1.21 -1.33 3.65
N ASP A 7 -0.03 -0.90 4.08
CA ASP A 7 0.12 -0.10 5.31
C ASP A 7 -0.44 1.31 5.13
N HIS A 8 -1.01 1.87 6.20
CA HIS A 8 -1.33 3.29 6.28
C HIS A 8 -0.12 4.06 6.77
N VAL A 9 0.21 5.13 6.05
CA VAL A 9 1.38 5.95 6.33
C VAL A 9 0.99 7.42 6.42
N ARG A 10 1.81 8.17 7.16
CA ARG A 10 1.81 9.63 7.20
C ARG A 10 3.09 10.15 6.56
N VAL A 11 2.98 11.20 5.78
CA VAL A 11 4.14 11.93 5.25
C VAL A 11 4.76 12.78 6.37
N LEU A 12 6.04 12.56 6.64
CA LEU A 12 6.82 13.33 7.61
C LEU A 12 7.05 14.76 7.12
N SER A 13 7.18 15.70 8.07
CA SER A 13 7.53 17.08 7.78
C SER A 13 9.03 17.20 7.56
N THR A 14 9.40 17.62 6.35
CA THR A 14 10.74 18.00 5.91
C THR A 14 10.59 19.21 4.99
N PRO A 15 11.66 20.01 4.73
CA PRO A 15 11.55 21.13 3.81
C PRO A 15 10.92 20.76 2.45
N GLU A 16 11.30 19.59 1.90
CA GLU A 16 10.78 19.11 0.62
C GLU A 16 9.29 18.73 0.66
N THR A 17 8.81 18.07 1.72
CA THR A 17 7.40 17.68 1.84
C THR A 17 6.52 18.85 2.28
N ASP A 18 7.07 19.79 3.04
CA ASP A 18 6.40 21.03 3.46
C ASP A 18 6.18 21.94 2.24
N GLU A 19 7.22 22.17 1.42
CA GLU A 19 7.16 23.02 0.22
C GLU A 19 6.13 22.52 -0.80
N ARG A 20 5.97 21.20 -0.92
CA ARG A 20 4.98 20.57 -1.80
C ARG A 20 3.59 20.41 -1.15
N GLY A 21 3.46 20.76 0.13
CA GLY A 21 2.19 20.67 0.87
C GLY A 21 1.76 19.23 1.17
N PHE A 22 2.70 18.28 1.21
CA PHE A 22 2.42 16.87 1.51
C PHE A 22 2.58 16.52 2.98
N ALA A 23 3.37 17.29 3.74
CA ALA A 23 3.61 17.02 5.15
C ALA A 23 2.32 16.87 5.96
N GLY A 24 2.29 15.84 6.81
CA GLY A 24 1.14 15.53 7.66
C GLY A 24 -0.04 14.85 6.96
N LYS A 25 -0.06 14.79 5.62
CA LYS A 25 -1.08 14.02 4.89
C LYS A 25 -0.85 12.52 5.07
N SER A 26 -1.93 11.76 4.98
CA SER A 26 -1.92 10.30 5.08
C SER A 26 -2.35 9.64 3.78
N GLY A 27 -1.93 8.39 3.60
CA GLY A 27 -2.31 7.55 2.48
C GLY A 27 -2.04 6.08 2.72
N GLN A 28 -2.30 5.25 1.71
CA GLN A 28 -2.08 3.81 1.77
C GLN A 28 -1.01 3.37 0.75
N VAL A 29 -0.09 2.52 1.18
CA VAL A 29 1.01 2.03 0.32
C VAL A 29 0.47 1.02 -0.68
N TYR A 30 0.63 1.25 -1.98
CA TYR A 30 0.08 0.38 -3.03
C TYR A 30 1.14 -0.41 -3.78
N ARG A 31 2.34 0.16 -3.95
CA ARG A 31 3.43 -0.46 -4.72
C ARG A 31 4.77 -0.08 -4.12
N GLU A 32 5.79 -0.83 -4.50
CA GLU A 32 7.19 -0.48 -4.31
C GLU A 32 7.93 -0.62 -5.64
N THR A 33 9.05 0.07 -5.79
CA THR A 33 9.84 0.03 -7.01
C THR A 33 11.32 0.27 -6.77
N MET A 34 12.10 0.02 -7.82
CA MET A 34 13.48 0.43 -7.99
C MET A 34 13.55 1.60 -8.98
N PRO A 35 13.69 2.86 -8.51
CA PRO A 35 13.68 4.03 -9.38
C PRO A 35 14.69 3.98 -10.53
N SER A 36 15.86 3.35 -10.33
CA SER A 36 16.92 3.23 -11.34
C SER A 36 16.50 2.51 -12.62
N VAL A 37 15.42 1.71 -12.58
CA VAL A 37 14.90 0.95 -13.73
C VAL A 37 13.46 1.28 -14.10
N THR A 38 12.81 2.18 -13.36
CA THR A 38 11.38 2.51 -13.56
C THR A 38 11.12 3.96 -13.93
N ASP A 39 12.12 4.84 -13.82
CA ASP A 39 12.05 6.26 -14.23
C ASP A 39 10.87 7.01 -13.58
N VAL A 40 10.53 6.64 -12.34
CA VAL A 40 9.48 7.31 -11.57
C VAL A 40 10.03 8.56 -10.89
N GLU A 41 9.21 9.62 -10.81
CA GLU A 41 9.54 10.78 -10.01
C GLU A 41 9.35 10.47 -8.52
N VAL A 42 10.45 10.45 -7.77
CA VAL A 42 10.46 10.19 -6.32
C VAL A 42 10.57 11.50 -5.56
N ILE A 43 9.69 11.68 -4.57
CA ILE A 43 9.78 12.71 -3.55
C ILE A 43 10.78 12.22 -2.49
N GLY A 44 11.86 12.95 -2.25
CA GLY A 44 12.96 12.51 -1.39
C GLY A 44 14.11 11.85 -2.13
N GLU A 45 15.17 11.55 -1.38
CA GLU A 45 16.32 10.81 -1.88
C GLU A 45 16.02 9.30 -1.86
N ALA A 46 15.90 8.68 -3.04
CA ALA A 46 15.69 7.25 -3.20
C ALA A 46 16.95 6.43 -2.83
N ARG A 47 17.27 6.38 -1.54
CA ARG A 47 18.37 5.56 -1.02
C ARG A 47 18.09 4.09 -1.27
N GLU A 48 19.16 3.33 -1.47
CA GLU A 48 19.10 1.89 -1.74
C GLU A 48 18.30 1.51 -3.00
N ASP A 49 18.03 2.49 -3.88
CA ASP A 49 17.20 2.30 -5.07
C ASP A 49 15.82 1.73 -4.73
N HIS A 50 15.18 2.30 -3.70
CA HIS A 50 13.86 1.88 -3.23
C HIS A 50 12.92 3.08 -3.05
N ALA A 51 11.69 2.95 -3.52
CA ALA A 51 10.64 3.94 -3.32
C ALA A 51 9.28 3.26 -3.13
N LEU A 52 8.41 3.91 -2.35
CA LEU A 52 7.07 3.45 -2.04
C LEU A 52 6.03 4.33 -2.70
N ASN A 53 5.08 3.71 -3.39
CA ASN A 53 3.93 4.39 -3.95
C ASN A 53 2.83 4.46 -2.91
N VAL A 54 2.35 5.68 -2.64
CA VAL A 54 1.30 5.95 -1.67
C VAL A 54 0.13 6.59 -2.41
N PHE A 55 -1.03 5.95 -2.32
CA PHE A 55 -2.28 6.54 -2.77
C PHE A 55 -2.80 7.49 -1.68
N MET A 56 -2.96 8.76 -2.05
CA MET A 56 -3.38 9.84 -1.16
C MET A 56 -4.86 10.16 -1.44
N GLU A 57 -5.77 9.69 -0.59
CA GLU A 57 -7.22 9.82 -0.81
C GLU A 57 -7.66 11.28 -0.94
N ASP A 58 -7.13 12.18 -0.10
CA ASP A 58 -7.44 13.61 -0.14
C ASP A 58 -7.03 14.31 -1.45
N LEU A 59 -6.09 13.71 -2.20
CA LEU A 59 -5.54 14.27 -3.44
C LEU A 59 -6.01 13.51 -4.69
N ASP A 60 -6.68 12.36 -4.51
CA ASP A 60 -7.00 11.40 -5.57
C ASP A 60 -5.78 11.11 -6.47
N ALA A 61 -4.63 10.88 -5.84
CA ALA A 61 -3.33 10.78 -6.54
C ALA A 61 -2.41 9.73 -5.93
N ASP A 62 -1.67 9.06 -6.83
CA ASP A 62 -0.57 8.16 -6.51
C ASP A 62 0.76 8.93 -6.55
N LEU A 63 1.50 8.96 -5.45
CA LEU A 63 2.80 9.62 -5.35
C LEU A 63 3.88 8.62 -4.92
N TRP A 64 5.11 8.80 -5.40
CA TRP A 64 6.25 7.99 -4.98
C TRP A 64 7.09 8.74 -3.96
N PHE A 65 7.36 8.11 -2.82
CA PHE A 65 8.15 8.67 -1.73
C PHE A 65 9.38 7.80 -1.45
N ALA A 66 10.47 8.46 -1.08
CA ALA A 66 11.55 7.82 -0.36
C ALA A 66 11.00 7.26 0.98
N PRO A 67 11.37 6.03 1.40
CA PRO A 67 10.82 5.41 2.60
C PRO A 67 11.03 6.22 3.89
N ASP A 68 12.11 7.02 3.97
CA ASP A 68 12.45 7.85 5.13
C ASP A 68 11.59 9.11 5.27
N LEU A 69 10.75 9.43 4.29
CA LEU A 69 9.73 10.47 4.37
C LEU A 69 8.38 9.95 4.87
N LEU A 70 8.28 8.66 5.18
CA LEU A 70 7.03 8.02 5.60
C LEU A 70 7.14 7.49 7.02
N GLU A 71 6.05 7.64 7.76
CA GLU A 71 5.86 7.05 9.07
C GLU A 71 4.67 6.10 9.03
N LEU A 72 4.86 4.89 9.53
CA LEU A 72 3.78 3.92 9.69
C LEU A 72 2.76 4.42 10.72
N ILE A 73 1.50 4.54 10.32
CA ILE A 73 0.37 4.79 11.23
C ILE A 73 -0.12 3.44 11.77
N ASP A 74 -0.53 2.56 10.86
CA ASP A 74 -1.03 1.21 11.16
C ASP A 74 -0.94 0.29 9.94
N HIS A 75 -1.17 -1.00 10.16
CA HIS A 75 -1.14 -2.04 9.12
C HIS A 75 -2.47 -2.23 8.39
N ALA A 76 -3.45 -1.34 8.56
CA ALA A 76 -4.78 -1.41 7.97
C ALA A 76 -5.49 -2.76 8.20
N ALA A 77 -5.45 -3.25 9.43
CA ALA A 77 -5.98 -4.56 9.80
C ALA A 77 -7.47 -4.70 9.41
N GLY A 78 -7.83 -5.82 8.78
CA GLY A 78 -9.18 -6.08 8.27
C GLY A 78 -9.39 -5.66 6.80
N THR A 79 -8.43 -4.97 6.18
CA THR A 79 -8.49 -4.67 4.74
C THR A 79 -8.63 -5.97 3.94
N GLU A 80 -9.61 -6.01 3.04
CA GLU A 80 -9.88 -7.16 2.19
C GLU A 80 -9.51 -6.85 0.73
N ILE A 81 -8.69 -7.72 0.12
CA ILE A 81 -8.44 -7.71 -1.32
C ILE A 81 -9.10 -8.94 -1.93
N ARG A 82 -9.80 -8.76 -3.06
CA ARG A 82 -10.36 -9.84 -3.86
C ARG A 82 -9.84 -9.78 -5.29
N ILE A 83 -9.18 -10.84 -5.73
CA ILE A 83 -8.69 -11.00 -7.11
C ILE A 83 -9.20 -12.34 -7.63
N GLY A 84 -10.18 -12.31 -8.54
CA GLY A 84 -10.86 -13.51 -9.00
C GLY A 84 -11.52 -14.27 -7.84
N ASN A 85 -11.13 -15.53 -7.64
CA ASN A 85 -11.59 -16.38 -6.54
C ASN A 85 -10.67 -16.33 -5.30
N ARG A 86 -9.67 -15.46 -5.27
CA ARG A 86 -8.76 -15.31 -4.12
C ARG A 86 -9.19 -14.14 -3.26
N LYS A 87 -9.18 -14.34 -1.95
CA LYS A 87 -9.42 -13.32 -0.93
C LYS A 87 -8.21 -13.25 -0.02
N ALA A 88 -7.70 -12.05 0.21
CA ALA A 88 -6.67 -11.80 1.22
C ALA A 88 -7.21 -10.81 2.27
N VAL A 89 -6.99 -11.08 3.55
CA VAL A 89 -7.35 -10.19 4.67
C VAL A 89 -6.10 -9.75 5.40
N ARG A 90 -5.94 -8.45 5.61
CA ARG A 90 -4.78 -7.87 6.28
C ARG A 90 -4.83 -8.10 7.78
N ARG A 91 -3.77 -8.68 8.36
CA ARG A 91 -3.61 -8.91 9.81
C ARG A 91 -3.08 -7.67 10.51
N VAL A 92 -3.29 -7.58 11.82
CA VAL A 92 -2.74 -6.51 12.69
C VAL A 92 -1.22 -6.43 12.71
N VAL A 93 -0.53 -7.51 12.34
CA VAL A 93 0.94 -7.58 12.27
C VAL A 93 1.50 -7.30 10.87
N GLY A 94 0.67 -6.81 9.94
CA GLY A 94 1.10 -6.48 8.57
C GLY A 94 1.11 -7.65 7.59
N SER A 95 0.88 -8.89 8.03
CA SER A 95 0.80 -10.06 7.14
C SER A 95 -0.57 -10.18 6.46
N TRP A 96 -0.60 -10.84 5.30
CA TRP A 96 -1.83 -11.18 4.59
C TRP A 96 -2.27 -12.60 4.90
N GLU A 97 -3.52 -12.78 5.32
CA GLU A 97 -4.18 -14.08 5.39
C GLU A 97 -4.93 -14.33 4.08
N GLU A 98 -4.43 -15.28 3.29
CA GLU A 98 -5.04 -15.66 2.02
C GLU A 98 -6.00 -16.84 2.16
N SER A 99 -7.06 -16.81 1.38
CA SER A 99 -8.05 -17.88 1.26
C SER A 99 -8.64 -17.91 -0.14
N ASP A 100 -9.01 -19.09 -0.62
CA ASP A 100 -9.84 -19.20 -1.80
C ASP A 100 -11.31 -18.98 -1.40
N SER A 101 -12.01 -18.09 -2.09
CA SER A 101 -13.47 -18.13 -2.08
C SER A 101 -13.87 -19.39 -2.84
N LEU A 102 -14.47 -20.35 -2.13
CA LEU A 102 -15.01 -21.56 -2.77
C LEU A 102 -15.92 -21.14 -3.93
N PRO A 103 -15.79 -21.75 -5.13
CA PRO A 103 -16.81 -21.57 -6.15
C PRO A 103 -18.14 -21.94 -5.52
N THR A 104 -19.14 -21.08 -5.66
CA THR A 104 -20.52 -21.34 -5.25
C THR A 104 -21.06 -22.49 -6.11
N LYS A 105 -20.66 -23.73 -5.82
CA LYS A 105 -21.31 -24.91 -6.36
C LYS A 105 -22.71 -24.93 -5.77
N LYS A 106 -23.66 -24.60 -6.63
CA LYS A 106 -25.05 -24.52 -6.26
C LYS A 106 -25.54 -25.92 -5.90
N TRP A 107 -26.21 -26.05 -4.76
CA TRP A 107 -26.60 -27.30 -4.09
C TRP A 107 -27.36 -28.31 -4.99
N TRP A 108 -27.93 -27.87 -6.10
CA TRP A 108 -28.61 -28.71 -7.08
C TRP A 108 -27.69 -29.52 -8.02
N GLN A 109 -26.39 -29.24 -8.07
CA GLN A 109 -25.45 -30.00 -8.91
C GLN A 109 -25.05 -31.38 -8.33
N PHE A 110 -25.54 -31.72 -7.13
CA PHE A 110 -25.25 -32.98 -6.44
C PHE A 110 -26.35 -34.06 -6.60
N TRP A 111 -27.47 -33.73 -7.24
CA TRP A 111 -28.54 -34.69 -7.52
C TRP A 111 -28.52 -35.03 -9.02
N ARG A 112 -27.86 -36.14 -9.36
CA ARG A 112 -28.00 -36.82 -10.65
C ARG A 112 -27.78 -38.32 -10.49
#